data_AF-A0A8C4PZQ4-F1
#
_entry.id   AF-A0A8C4PZQ4-F1
#
_cell.length_a   1.000
_cell.length_b   1.000
_cell.length_c   1.000
_cell.angle_alpha   90.00
_cell.angle_beta   90.00
_cell.angle_gamma   90.00
#
_symmetry.space_group_name_H-M   'P 1'
#
loop_
_entity.id
_entity.type
_entity.pdbx_description
1 polymer ?
#
loop_
_entity_poly.entity_id
_entity_poly.type
_entity_poly.pdbx_seq_one_letter_code
_entity_poly.pdbx_strand_id
1 'polypeptide(L)'
;MTHNFNSPSGCSFLPQRLCSAYNEASEQRLKLEEVECRLVESTSEVRSLQQHLYKAREDVGKSESEEESVVRNEQALRSKVVALESQLAQLQAEQAASTPGQLSADIRRHVRHNSQTPGQYALSHNPREDNEGVDTDVESVSSSSIAPPSLDILLNSSVDKTEDAAPWREDFSLSETMRRLAEAERRTDHVNQLLRETEASTVLLTEQNKVLKSELRRLERNEERLCAGENLEYLKNVLMRFFVLAPGSDRCALIPVLHKLLHLSSEERTRLTTVASGTDEGGLAGGTWVSYLSSWTGLH
;
A
#
# COMPACT_ATOMS: atom_id res chain seq x y z
N MET A 1 32.81 -99.10 37.39
CA MET A 1 33.10 -98.60 36.02
C MET A 1 31.77 -98.23 35.39
N THR A 2 31.57 -96.95 35.09
CA THR A 2 30.68 -96.34 34.07
C THR A 2 30.24 -94.96 34.57
N HIS A 3 30.72 -93.89 33.93
CA HIS A 3 30.07 -92.58 34.00
C HIS A 3 29.64 -92.18 32.59
N ASN A 4 28.35 -91.86 32.51
CA ASN A 4 27.61 -91.44 31.35
C ASN A 4 27.99 -90.00 30.93
N PHE A 5 28.03 -89.83 29.61
CA PHE A 5 27.54 -88.69 28.81
C PHE A 5 27.46 -87.30 29.46
N ASN A 6 28.24 -86.37 28.91
CA ASN A 6 27.67 -85.08 28.53
C ASN A 6 28.35 -84.56 27.25
N SER A 7 27.60 -84.51 26.16
CA SER A 7 28.02 -84.03 24.84
C SER A 7 28.09 -82.50 24.82
N PRO A 8 29.11 -81.86 24.22
CA PRO A 8 29.05 -80.43 23.94
C PRO A 8 28.43 -80.19 22.55
N SER A 9 27.22 -79.64 22.57
CA SER A 9 26.35 -79.29 21.42
C SER A 9 26.85 -78.10 20.58
N GLY A 10 28.15 -77.97 20.32
CA GLY A 10 28.75 -76.72 19.82
C GLY A 10 28.95 -76.59 18.29
N CYS A 11 28.92 -77.68 17.53
CA CYS A 11 29.50 -77.68 16.17
C CYS A 11 28.50 -77.55 14.99
N SER A 12 27.19 -77.53 15.21
CA SER A 12 26.18 -77.42 14.13
C SER A 12 25.79 -75.97 13.77
N PHE A 13 26.19 -74.97 14.55
CA PHE A 13 25.72 -73.58 14.40
C PHE A 13 26.61 -72.69 13.51
N LEU A 14 27.84 -73.10 13.20
CA LEU A 14 28.78 -72.28 12.40
C LEU A 14 28.30 -72.04 10.96
N PRO A 15 27.81 -73.05 10.21
CA PRO A 15 27.28 -72.83 8.86
C PRO A 15 26.04 -71.93 8.86
N GLN A 16 25.18 -72.09 9.86
CA GLN A 16 23.95 -71.32 9.98
C GLN A 16 24.22 -69.85 10.34
N ARG A 17 25.24 -69.59 11.17
CA ARG A 17 25.70 -68.23 11.47
C ARG A 17 26.34 -67.54 10.27
N LEU A 18 27.11 -68.26 9.47
CA LEU A 18 27.70 -67.72 8.23
C LEU A 18 26.62 -67.40 7.19
N CYS A 19 25.61 -68.26 7.03
CA CYS A 19 24.46 -67.96 6.16
C CYS A 19 23.67 -66.74 6.65
N SER A 20 23.43 -66.61 7.96
CA SER A 20 22.75 -65.44 8.52
C SER A 20 23.52 -64.15 8.27
N ALA A 21 24.83 -64.15 8.54
CA ALA A 21 25.69 -62.99 8.32
C ALA A 21 25.80 -62.62 6.83
N TYR A 22 25.82 -63.59 5.93
CA TYR A 22 25.80 -63.35 4.48
C TYR A 22 24.50 -62.69 4.03
N ASN A 23 23.34 -63.15 4.53
CA ASN A 23 22.05 -62.55 4.22
C ASN A 23 21.92 -61.13 4.78
N GLU A 24 22.36 -60.89 6.02
CA GLU A 24 22.43 -59.54 6.61
C GLU A 24 23.33 -58.60 5.81
N ALA A 25 24.52 -59.06 5.41
CA ALA A 25 25.42 -58.26 4.57
C ALA A 25 24.82 -57.96 3.19
N SER A 26 24.09 -58.90 2.60
CA SER A 26 23.36 -58.69 1.34
C SER A 26 22.23 -57.67 1.50
N GLU A 27 21.48 -57.72 2.61
CA GLU A 27 20.41 -56.77 2.90
C GLU A 27 20.97 -55.36 3.16
N GLN A 28 22.10 -55.26 3.87
CA GLN A 28 22.80 -53.98 4.06
C GLN A 28 23.29 -53.39 2.75
N ARG A 29 23.79 -54.21 1.82
CA ARG A 29 24.20 -53.74 0.48
C ARG A 29 23.02 -53.16 -0.31
N LEU A 30 21.86 -53.81 -0.27
CA LEU A 30 20.65 -53.29 -0.92
C LEU A 30 20.18 -51.95 -0.32
N LYS A 31 20.21 -51.82 1.02
CA LYS A 31 19.90 -50.56 1.70
C LYS A 31 20.90 -49.45 1.37
N LEU A 32 22.19 -49.80 1.24
CA LEU A 32 23.22 -48.85 0.84
C LEU A 32 22.98 -48.34 -0.58
N GLU A 33 22.66 -49.24 -1.52
CA GLU A 33 22.34 -48.89 -2.90
C GLU A 33 21.09 -48.01 -3.01
N GLU A 34 20.05 -48.28 -2.20
CA GLU A 34 18.86 -47.42 -2.10
C GLU A 34 19.22 -46.00 -1.61
N VAL A 35 20.06 -45.91 -0.56
CA VAL A 35 20.53 -44.62 -0.03
C VAL A 35 21.36 -43.87 -1.06
N GLU A 36 22.22 -44.55 -1.82
CA GLU A 36 22.99 -43.97 -2.91
C GLU A 36 22.09 -43.42 -4.02
N CYS A 37 21.05 -44.16 -4.43
CA CYS A 37 20.06 -43.66 -5.40
C CYS A 37 19.36 -42.39 -4.89
N ARG A 38 18.88 -42.38 -3.64
CA ARG A 38 18.24 -41.20 -3.05
C ARG A 38 19.18 -40.00 -2.94
N LEU A 39 20.46 -40.25 -2.65
CA LEU A 39 21.47 -39.18 -2.61
C LEU A 39 21.70 -38.60 -4.01
N VAL A 40 21.80 -39.44 -5.03
CA VAL A 40 21.95 -38.98 -6.42
C VAL A 40 20.74 -38.15 -6.87
N GLU A 41 19.52 -38.60 -6.55
CA GLU A 41 18.29 -37.84 -6.83
C GLU A 41 18.31 -36.48 -6.14
N SER A 42 18.55 -36.46 -4.82
CA SER A 42 18.62 -35.21 -4.04
C SER A 42 19.72 -34.26 -4.55
N THR A 43 20.89 -34.77 -4.94
CA THR A 43 21.95 -33.92 -5.52
C THR A 43 21.57 -33.36 -6.90
N SER A 44 20.74 -34.06 -7.67
CA SER A 44 20.22 -33.58 -8.95
C SER A 44 19.18 -32.47 -8.75
N GLU A 45 18.32 -32.62 -7.74
CA GLU A 45 17.34 -31.60 -7.34
C GLU A 45 18.04 -30.32 -6.85
N VAL A 46 19.06 -30.46 -5.98
CA VAL A 46 19.85 -29.33 -5.51
C VAL A 46 20.52 -28.59 -6.67
N ARG A 47 21.07 -29.31 -7.66
CA ARG A 47 21.63 -28.68 -8.87
C ARG A 47 20.59 -27.93 -9.69
N SER A 48 19.40 -28.50 -9.84
CA SER A 48 18.28 -27.84 -10.53
C SER A 48 17.87 -26.55 -9.81
N LEU A 49 17.68 -26.63 -8.48
CA LEU A 49 17.34 -25.47 -7.66
C LEU A 49 18.42 -24.38 -7.71
N GLN A 50 19.70 -24.75 -7.68
CA GLN A 50 20.80 -23.82 -7.86
C GLN A 50 20.73 -23.10 -9.21
N GLN A 51 20.39 -23.80 -10.29
CA GLN A 51 20.21 -23.19 -11.61
C GLN A 51 19.02 -22.23 -11.64
N HIS A 52 17.91 -22.59 -11.00
CA HIS A 52 16.73 -21.72 -10.87
C HIS A 52 17.03 -20.45 -10.06
N LEU A 53 17.75 -20.57 -8.94
CA LEU A 53 18.17 -19.42 -8.13
C LEU A 53 19.11 -18.49 -8.90
N TYR A 54 20.03 -19.04 -9.70
CA TYR A 54 20.91 -18.24 -10.55
C TYR A 54 20.12 -17.40 -11.55
N LYS A 55 19.16 -18.02 -12.25
CA LYS A 55 18.28 -17.33 -13.21
C LYS A 55 17.44 -16.25 -12.53
N ALA A 56 16.81 -16.58 -11.40
CA ALA A 56 16.00 -15.62 -10.64
C ALA A 56 16.84 -14.40 -10.18
N ARG A 57 18.09 -14.62 -9.77
CA ARG A 57 19.01 -13.54 -9.41
C ARG A 57 19.35 -12.64 -10.60
N GLU A 58 19.55 -13.23 -11.78
CA GLU A 58 19.81 -12.48 -13.01
C GLU A 58 18.60 -11.63 -13.41
N ASP A 59 17.39 -12.18 -13.28
CA ASP A 59 16.14 -11.47 -13.60
C ASP A 59 15.89 -10.31 -12.62
N VAL A 60 16.19 -10.48 -11.33
CA VAL A 60 16.15 -9.38 -10.34
C VAL A 60 17.13 -8.28 -10.73
N GLY A 61 18.37 -8.62 -11.11
CA GLY A 61 19.35 -7.61 -11.52
C GLY A 61 18.95 -6.84 -12.79
N LYS A 62 18.25 -7.48 -13.73
CA LYS A 62 17.68 -6.80 -14.90
C LYS A 62 16.57 -5.83 -14.48
N SER A 63 15.66 -6.27 -13.61
CA SER A 63 14.58 -5.42 -13.09
C SER A 63 15.11 -4.21 -12.32
N GLU A 64 16.15 -4.38 -11.50
CA GLU A 64 16.80 -3.26 -10.78
C GLU A 64 17.41 -2.24 -11.75
N SER A 65 18.07 -2.71 -12.82
CA SER A 65 18.63 -1.82 -13.84
C SER A 65 17.57 -1.05 -14.62
N GLU A 66 16.44 -1.69 -14.92
CA GLU A 66 15.27 -1.06 -15.52
C GLU A 66 14.67 0.00 -14.58
N GLU A 67 14.50 -0.31 -13.30
CA GLU A 67 14.02 0.63 -12.28
C GLU A 67 14.94 1.86 -12.17
N GLU A 68 16.25 1.68 -12.11
CA GLU A 68 17.22 2.79 -12.11
C GLU A 68 17.12 3.67 -13.37
N SER A 69 16.79 3.07 -14.52
CA SER A 69 16.60 3.83 -15.77
C SER A 69 15.30 4.64 -15.74
N VAL A 70 14.23 4.07 -15.17
CA VAL A 70 12.92 4.73 -15.01
C VAL A 70 13.05 5.89 -14.03
N VAL A 71 13.70 5.69 -12.88
CA VAL A 71 13.93 6.75 -11.88
C VAL A 71 14.74 7.90 -12.47
N ARG A 72 15.79 7.62 -13.25
CA ARG A 72 16.57 8.67 -13.94
C ARG A 72 15.71 9.44 -14.94
N ASN A 73 14.89 8.76 -15.72
CA ASN A 73 13.98 9.41 -16.66
C ASN A 73 12.93 10.26 -15.94
N GLU A 74 12.38 9.77 -14.84
CA GLU A 74 11.42 10.51 -14.02
C GLU A 74 12.05 11.77 -13.42
N GLN A 75 13.26 11.68 -12.86
CA GLN A 75 13.99 12.83 -12.36
C GLN A 75 14.26 13.87 -13.46
N ALA A 76 14.61 13.42 -14.68
CA ALA A 76 14.79 14.30 -15.82
C ALA A 76 13.48 14.96 -16.29
N LEU A 77 12.33 14.30 -16.14
CA LEU A 77 11.02 14.90 -16.40
C LEU A 77 10.64 15.90 -15.31
N ARG A 78 10.85 15.56 -14.04
CA ARG A 78 10.60 16.46 -12.90
C ARG A 78 11.43 17.74 -13.01
N SER A 79 12.70 17.64 -13.42
CA SER A 79 13.55 18.85 -13.63
C SER A 79 13.06 19.73 -14.77
N LYS A 80 12.54 19.14 -15.86
CA LYS A 80 11.89 19.88 -16.96
C LYS A 80 10.60 20.57 -16.50
N VAL A 81 9.79 19.91 -15.68
CA VAL A 81 8.56 20.51 -15.12
C VAL A 81 8.90 21.75 -14.29
N VAL A 82 9.86 21.64 -13.37
CA VAL A 82 10.31 22.77 -12.55
C VAL A 82 10.84 23.92 -13.42
N ALA A 83 11.59 23.61 -14.49
CA ALA A 83 12.06 24.63 -15.42
C ALA A 83 10.90 25.35 -16.13
N LEU A 84 9.89 24.62 -16.62
CA LEU A 84 8.71 25.21 -17.26
C LEU A 84 7.85 26.01 -16.28
N GLU A 85 7.68 25.54 -15.05
CA GLU A 85 6.99 26.28 -13.98
C GLU A 85 7.69 27.62 -13.71
N SER A 86 9.03 27.63 -13.68
CA SER A 86 9.80 28.87 -13.52
C SER A 86 9.62 29.85 -14.69
N GLN A 87 9.54 29.35 -15.92
CA GLN A 87 9.27 30.17 -17.12
C GLN A 87 7.86 30.77 -17.09
N LEU A 88 6.86 29.99 -16.69
CA LEU A 88 5.49 30.49 -16.54
C LEU A 88 5.40 31.57 -15.46
N ALA A 89 6.05 31.36 -14.31
CA ALA A 89 6.09 32.35 -13.24
C ALA A 89 6.73 33.68 -13.68
N GLN A 90 7.80 33.62 -14.48
CA GLN A 90 8.44 34.81 -15.06
C GLN A 90 7.50 35.55 -16.01
N LEU A 91 6.84 34.84 -16.93
CA LEU A 91 5.89 35.44 -17.87
C LEU A 91 4.68 36.07 -17.16
N GLN A 92 4.19 35.44 -16.09
CA GLN A 92 3.12 36.02 -15.25
C GLN A 92 3.56 37.31 -14.55
N ALA A 93 4.80 37.37 -14.05
CA ALA A 93 5.36 38.57 -13.45
C ALA A 93 5.54 39.71 -14.47
N GLU A 94 5.98 39.39 -15.69
CA GLU A 94 6.10 40.37 -16.79
C GLU A 94 4.73 40.92 -17.24
N GLN A 95 3.68 40.08 -17.28
CA GLN A 95 2.31 40.54 -17.54
C GLN A 95 1.78 41.45 -16.43
N ALA A 96 2.04 41.12 -15.16
CA ALA A 96 1.63 41.96 -14.02
C ALA A 96 2.35 43.31 -14.00
N ALA A 97 3.61 43.36 -14.47
CA ALA A 97 4.37 44.60 -14.61
C ALA A 97 3.94 45.46 -15.82
N SER A 98 3.28 44.87 -16.81
CA SER A 98 2.92 45.53 -18.08
C SER A 98 1.47 46.04 -18.15
N THR A 99 0.64 45.85 -17.12
CA THR A 99 -0.71 46.45 -17.05
C THR A 99 -0.65 47.86 -16.43
N PRO A 100 -0.92 48.95 -17.18
CA PRO A 100 -1.15 50.26 -16.59
C PRO A 100 -2.55 50.26 -15.97
N GLY A 101 -2.63 50.44 -14.65
CA GLY A 101 -3.90 50.61 -13.96
C GLY A 101 -4.58 51.92 -14.35
N GLN A 102 -5.69 51.85 -15.07
CA GLN A 102 -6.73 52.87 -15.04
C GLN A 102 -8.11 52.19 -15.12
N LEU A 103 -9.04 52.67 -14.28
CA LEU A 103 -10.49 52.39 -14.25
C LEU A 103 -10.97 51.14 -13.48
N SER A 104 -10.88 51.13 -12.14
CA SER A 104 -11.84 50.36 -11.32
C SER A 104 -11.95 50.74 -9.83
N ALA A 105 -11.39 51.88 -9.39
CA ALA A 105 -11.37 52.25 -7.97
C ALA A 105 -12.43 53.30 -7.53
N ASP A 106 -13.13 53.98 -8.44
CA ASP A 106 -13.95 55.15 -8.06
C ASP A 106 -15.45 54.89 -7.79
N ILE A 107 -15.99 53.69 -7.98
CA ILE A 107 -17.44 53.45 -7.83
C ILE A 107 -17.85 53.01 -6.40
N ARG A 108 -16.89 52.78 -5.48
CA ARG A 108 -17.20 52.27 -4.12
C ARG A 108 -17.27 53.31 -3.00
N ARG A 109 -17.37 54.61 -3.32
CA ARG A 109 -17.47 55.70 -2.30
C ARG A 109 -18.85 56.35 -2.16
N HIS A 110 -19.90 55.83 -2.79
CA HIS A 110 -21.21 56.52 -2.82
C HIS A 110 -22.44 55.80 -2.22
N VAL A 111 -22.27 54.77 -1.40
CA VAL A 111 -23.40 54.20 -0.64
C VAL A 111 -23.00 53.97 0.83
N ARG A 112 -22.66 55.04 1.54
CA ARG A 112 -22.49 54.98 3.00
C ARG A 112 -22.99 56.25 3.68
N HIS A 113 -24.25 56.58 3.42
CA HIS A 113 -25.04 57.34 4.38
C HIS A 113 -26.41 56.69 4.51
N ASN A 114 -26.83 56.57 5.77
CA ASN A 114 -28.18 56.24 6.22
C ASN A 114 -28.44 54.77 6.62
N SER A 115 -28.04 54.40 7.85
CA SER A 115 -28.99 54.04 8.93
C SER A 115 -28.23 53.59 10.20
N GLN A 116 -28.44 54.32 11.30
CA GLN A 116 -28.28 53.89 12.70
C GLN A 116 -29.15 52.63 12.96
N THR A 117 -28.91 51.65 13.83
CA THR A 117 -28.46 51.59 15.25
C THR A 117 -28.27 50.09 15.66
N PRO A 118 -27.79 49.75 16.89
CA PRO A 118 -26.92 48.59 17.17
C PRO A 118 -27.50 47.48 18.09
N GLY A 119 -26.82 46.32 18.16
CA GLY A 119 -26.90 45.31 19.24
C GLY A 119 -25.95 44.14 18.95
N GLN A 120 -24.84 43.96 19.68
CA GLN A 120 -24.66 43.01 20.82
C GLN A 120 -25.15 41.60 20.45
N TYR A 121 -24.36 40.51 20.42
CA TYR A 121 -23.48 39.92 21.45
C TYR A 121 -22.46 38.95 20.81
N ALA A 122 -21.37 38.68 21.54
CA ALA A 122 -20.32 37.73 21.20
C ALA A 122 -20.66 36.30 21.66
N LEU A 123 -20.17 35.26 20.95
CA LEU A 123 -19.60 34.05 21.59
C LEU A 123 -18.81 33.15 20.62
N SER A 124 -17.83 32.47 21.23
CA SER A 124 -16.71 31.64 20.76
C SER A 124 -17.03 30.32 20.02
N HIS A 125 -15.99 29.78 19.34
CA HIS A 125 -15.61 28.36 19.06
C HIS A 125 -16.71 27.40 18.52
N ASN A 126 -16.51 26.58 17.48
CA ASN A 126 -15.40 25.67 17.13
C ASN A 126 -15.59 25.17 15.66
N PRO A 127 -14.62 24.51 15.00
CA PRO A 127 -14.68 24.14 13.60
C PRO A 127 -15.48 22.84 13.38
N ARG A 128 -16.25 22.79 12.28
CA ARG A 128 -16.95 21.60 11.76
C ARG A 128 -16.80 21.65 10.24
N GLU A 129 -15.96 20.78 9.70
CA GLU A 129 -16.32 19.50 9.06
C GLU A 129 -16.99 19.70 7.69
N ASP A 130 -16.26 19.20 6.71
CA ASP A 130 -16.53 19.07 5.28
C ASP A 130 -17.99 18.78 4.92
N ASN A 131 -18.55 19.63 4.06
CA ASN A 131 -19.64 19.25 3.18
C ASN A 131 -19.50 20.02 1.85
N GLU A 132 -18.88 19.40 0.86
CA GLU A 132 -18.84 19.87 -0.52
C GLU A 132 -20.25 19.73 -1.14
N GLY A 133 -21.06 20.77 -1.01
CA GLY A 133 -22.23 21.00 -1.86
C GLY A 133 -21.82 21.90 -3.02
N VAL A 134 -21.92 21.39 -4.25
CA VAL A 134 -21.76 22.17 -5.48
C VAL A 134 -23.03 22.99 -5.71
N ASP A 135 -23.11 24.16 -5.09
CA ASP A 135 -24.14 25.13 -5.42
C ASP A 135 -23.57 26.08 -6.49
N THR A 136 -24.08 25.94 -7.71
CA THR A 136 -23.88 26.91 -8.78
C THR A 136 -24.60 28.21 -8.41
N ASP A 137 -23.85 29.21 -7.96
CA ASP A 137 -24.36 30.57 -7.80
C ASP A 137 -24.74 31.15 -9.18
N VAL A 138 -26.06 31.23 -9.41
CA VAL A 138 -26.63 32.03 -10.48
C VAL A 138 -26.55 33.51 -10.08
N GLU A 139 -25.64 34.26 -10.71
CA GLU A 139 -25.56 35.71 -10.54
C GLU A 139 -26.91 36.36 -10.86
N SER A 140 -27.53 36.91 -9.83
CA SER A 140 -28.73 37.72 -9.92
C SER A 140 -28.38 39.09 -10.50
N VAL A 141 -28.58 39.28 -11.80
CA VAL A 141 -28.52 40.60 -12.45
C VAL A 141 -29.70 41.45 -12.00
N SER A 142 -29.42 42.38 -11.07
CA SER A 142 -30.32 43.49 -10.75
C SER A 142 -30.42 44.42 -11.95
N SER A 143 -31.44 44.20 -12.79
CA SER A 143 -31.75 45.07 -13.91
C SER A 143 -32.62 46.23 -13.41
N SER A 144 -32.19 47.45 -13.72
CA SER A 144 -32.91 48.68 -13.45
C SER A 144 -34.36 48.61 -13.96
N SER A 145 -35.28 48.96 -13.08
CA SER A 145 -36.72 49.04 -13.31
C SER A 145 -37.07 49.97 -14.48
N ILE A 146 -37.40 49.37 -15.62
CA ILE A 146 -38.35 49.94 -16.58
C ILE A 146 -39.43 48.87 -16.75
N ALA A 147 -40.59 49.09 -16.13
CA ALA A 147 -41.72 48.20 -16.27
C ALA A 147 -42.18 48.17 -17.74
N PRO A 148 -42.34 47.00 -18.37
CA PRO A 148 -42.88 46.92 -19.73
C PRO A 148 -44.36 47.35 -19.73
N PRO A 149 -44.86 47.95 -20.82
CA PRO A 149 -46.27 48.32 -20.95
C PRO A 149 -47.17 47.08 -20.87
N SER A 150 -48.41 47.25 -20.38
CA SER A 150 -49.36 46.16 -20.22
C SER A 150 -49.74 45.55 -21.57
N LEU A 151 -49.96 44.23 -21.57
CA LEU A 151 -50.33 43.43 -22.76
C LEU A 151 -51.52 44.00 -23.53
N ASP A 152 -52.46 44.62 -22.82
CA ASP A 152 -53.66 45.21 -23.41
C ASP A 152 -53.33 46.43 -24.29
N ILE A 153 -52.24 47.17 -24.01
CA ILE A 153 -51.82 48.33 -24.80
C ILE A 153 -51.18 47.89 -26.13
N LEU A 154 -50.44 46.78 -26.12
CA LEU A 154 -49.80 46.24 -27.32
C LEU A 154 -50.78 45.55 -28.26
N LEU A 155 -51.86 44.97 -27.72
CA LEU A 155 -52.89 44.30 -28.51
C LEU A 155 -53.95 45.27 -29.07
N ASN A 156 -54.14 46.44 -28.44
CA ASN A 156 -55.07 47.47 -28.92
C ASN A 156 -54.41 48.57 -29.78
N SER A 157 -53.09 48.57 -30.00
CA SER A 157 -52.48 49.49 -30.97
C SER A 157 -52.93 49.07 -32.37
N SER A 158 -53.87 49.82 -32.92
CA SER A 158 -54.66 49.48 -34.10
C SER A 158 -53.82 48.95 -35.25
N VAL A 159 -54.18 47.73 -35.64
CA VAL A 159 -54.18 47.25 -37.01
C VAL A 159 -54.65 48.35 -37.95
N ASP A 160 -53.78 48.81 -38.83
CA ASP A 160 -54.17 49.40 -40.11
C ASP A 160 -53.07 49.17 -41.14
N LYS A 161 -53.32 48.16 -41.96
CA LYS A 161 -52.97 48.04 -43.38
C LYS A 161 -51.57 48.49 -43.79
N THR A 162 -50.62 47.56 -43.70
CA THR A 162 -49.61 47.39 -44.75
C THR A 162 -49.67 45.95 -45.24
N GLU A 163 -50.09 45.81 -46.48
CA GLU A 163 -50.04 44.60 -47.29
C GLU A 163 -48.57 44.26 -47.53
N ASP A 164 -47.93 43.61 -46.55
CA ASP A 164 -46.73 42.82 -46.77
C ASP A 164 -46.67 41.78 -45.66
N ALA A 165 -47.03 40.56 -46.06
CA ALA A 165 -47.02 39.40 -45.20
C ALA A 165 -45.65 39.22 -44.54
N ALA A 166 -45.68 39.02 -43.22
CA ALA A 166 -44.58 38.67 -42.34
C ALA A 166 -43.37 37.99 -43.04
N PRO A 167 -42.16 38.60 -43.01
CA PRO A 167 -40.92 37.94 -43.44
C PRO A 167 -40.44 36.85 -42.46
N TRP A 168 -41.11 36.65 -41.33
CA TRP A 168 -40.59 35.86 -40.21
C TRP A 168 -41.22 34.48 -40.06
N ARG A 169 -42.05 34.05 -41.02
CA ARG A 169 -42.44 32.64 -41.12
C ARG A 169 -41.53 31.99 -42.14
N GLU A 170 -40.30 31.73 -41.70
CA GLU A 170 -39.41 30.84 -42.43
C GLU A 170 -40.09 29.46 -42.39
N ASP A 171 -40.71 29.06 -43.51
CA ASP A 171 -41.31 27.75 -43.68
C ASP A 171 -40.20 26.71 -43.62
N PHE A 172 -39.82 26.35 -42.40
CA PHE A 172 -38.96 25.22 -42.12
C PHE A 172 -39.68 23.99 -42.67
N SER A 173 -39.27 23.56 -43.86
CA SER A 173 -39.89 22.40 -44.50
C SER A 173 -39.82 21.22 -43.54
N LEU A 174 -40.87 20.39 -43.52
CA LEU A 174 -40.92 19.15 -42.74
C LEU A 174 -39.63 18.31 -42.93
N SER A 175 -39.05 18.33 -44.13
CA SER A 175 -37.80 17.62 -44.43
C SER A 175 -36.59 18.14 -43.65
N GLU A 176 -36.53 19.44 -43.42
CA GLU A 176 -35.45 20.09 -42.71
C GLU A 176 -35.60 19.91 -41.17
N THR A 177 -36.83 19.92 -40.65
CA THR A 177 -37.08 19.57 -39.24
C THR A 177 -36.77 18.10 -38.97
N MET A 178 -37.12 17.19 -39.88
CA MET A 178 -36.72 15.78 -39.81
C MET A 178 -35.20 15.60 -39.87
N ARG A 179 -34.50 16.37 -40.71
CA ARG A 179 -33.03 16.36 -40.76
C ARG A 179 -32.42 16.80 -39.42
N ARG A 180 -32.91 17.89 -38.84
CA ARG A 180 -32.44 18.38 -37.53
C ARG A 180 -32.72 17.40 -36.40
N LEU A 181 -33.87 16.70 -36.44
CA LEU A 181 -34.19 15.64 -35.49
C LEU A 181 -33.20 14.47 -35.62
N ALA A 182 -32.95 13.98 -36.83
CA ALA A 182 -32.00 12.90 -37.07
C ALA A 182 -30.56 13.28 -36.67
N GLU A 183 -30.17 14.54 -36.84
CA GLU A 183 -28.89 15.04 -36.34
C GLU A 183 -28.86 15.14 -34.81
N ALA A 184 -29.94 15.57 -34.17
CA ALA A 184 -30.05 15.61 -32.72
C ALA A 184 -29.99 14.18 -32.13
N GLU A 185 -30.69 13.22 -32.71
CA GLU A 185 -30.63 11.80 -32.34
C GLU A 185 -29.19 11.27 -32.43
N ARG A 186 -28.49 11.51 -33.54
CA ARG A 186 -27.08 11.12 -33.69
C ARG A 186 -26.15 11.75 -32.65
N ARG A 187 -26.38 13.02 -32.29
CA ARG A 187 -25.60 13.70 -31.24
C ARG A 187 -25.88 13.05 -29.87
N THR A 188 -27.14 12.75 -29.57
CA THR A 188 -27.53 12.06 -28.33
C THR A 188 -26.92 10.67 -28.25
N ASP A 189 -26.92 9.90 -29.34
CA ASP A 189 -26.29 8.58 -29.40
C ASP A 189 -24.78 8.66 -29.16
N HIS A 190 -24.10 9.64 -29.77
CA HIS A 190 -22.67 9.84 -29.57
C HIS A 190 -22.32 10.21 -28.12
N VAL A 191 -23.07 11.13 -27.51
CA VAL A 191 -22.87 11.50 -26.10
C VAL A 191 -23.16 10.32 -25.17
N ASN A 192 -24.20 9.53 -25.45
CA ASN A 192 -24.50 8.31 -24.69
C ASN A 192 -23.37 7.28 -24.81
N GLN A 193 -22.77 7.12 -25.99
CA GLN A 193 -21.62 6.24 -26.15
C GLN A 193 -20.43 6.74 -25.34
N LEU A 194 -20.10 8.03 -25.43
CA LEU A 194 -19.01 8.61 -24.66
C LEU A 194 -19.26 8.47 -23.15
N LEU A 195 -20.49 8.67 -22.70
CA LEU A 195 -20.88 8.49 -21.30
C LEU A 195 -20.59 7.05 -20.83
N ARG A 196 -21.00 6.04 -21.61
CA ARG A 196 -20.72 4.64 -21.30
C ARG A 196 -19.21 4.35 -21.26
N GLU A 197 -18.44 4.93 -22.18
CA GLU A 197 -16.98 4.80 -22.19
C GLU A 197 -16.36 5.42 -20.92
N THR A 198 -16.85 6.58 -20.49
CA THR A 198 -16.39 7.23 -19.24
C THR A 198 -16.83 6.48 -17.99
N GLU A 199 -18.04 5.92 -17.97
CA GLU A 199 -18.54 5.09 -16.87
C GLU A 199 -17.68 3.82 -16.74
N ALA A 200 -17.38 3.16 -17.86
CA ALA A 200 -16.52 1.98 -17.89
C ALA A 200 -15.10 2.28 -17.40
N SER A 201 -14.51 3.40 -17.85
CA SER A 201 -13.20 3.86 -17.38
C SER A 201 -13.21 4.17 -15.88
N THR A 202 -14.27 4.82 -15.39
CA THR A 202 -14.43 5.14 -13.97
C THR A 202 -14.49 3.87 -13.13
N VAL A 203 -15.27 2.86 -13.55
CA VAL A 203 -15.32 1.57 -12.86
C VAL A 203 -13.94 0.93 -12.80
N LEU A 204 -13.21 0.90 -13.92
CA LEU A 204 -11.85 0.35 -13.95
C LEU A 204 -10.90 1.08 -12.98
N LEU A 205 -10.92 2.42 -12.98
CA LEU A 205 -10.09 3.22 -12.08
C LEU A 205 -10.44 2.95 -10.61
N THR A 206 -11.73 2.80 -10.27
CA THR A 206 -12.13 2.47 -8.90
C THR A 206 -11.65 1.08 -8.48
N GLU A 207 -11.67 0.09 -9.37
CA GLU A 207 -11.15 -1.26 -9.09
C GLU A 207 -9.63 -1.24 -8.93
N GLN A 208 -8.92 -0.54 -9.81
CA GLN A 208 -7.46 -0.34 -9.67
C GLN A 208 -7.13 0.33 -8.33
N ASN A 209 -7.89 1.34 -7.93
CA ASN A 209 -7.71 2.01 -6.65
C ASN A 209 -7.90 1.05 -5.46
N LYS A 210 -8.90 0.16 -5.52
CA LYS A 210 -9.12 -0.87 -4.50
C LYS A 210 -7.95 -1.85 -4.43
N VAL A 211 -7.48 -2.34 -5.58
CA VAL A 211 -6.33 -3.26 -5.65
C VAL A 211 -5.09 -2.59 -5.09
N LEU A 212 -4.76 -1.37 -5.53
CA LEU A 212 -3.61 -0.62 -5.02
C LEU A 212 -3.68 -0.39 -3.51
N LYS A 213 -4.85 -0.02 -2.97
CA LYS A 213 -5.06 0.11 -1.52
C LYS A 213 -4.87 -1.23 -0.78
N SER A 214 -5.22 -2.35 -1.40
CA SER A 214 -4.99 -3.68 -0.79
C SER A 214 -3.51 -4.07 -0.81
N GLU A 215 -2.80 -3.76 -1.89
CA GLU A 215 -1.36 -4.00 -2.03
C GLU A 215 -0.55 -3.14 -1.06
N LEU A 216 -0.89 -1.86 -0.92
CA LEU A 216 -0.25 -0.97 0.05
C LEU A 216 -0.32 -1.56 1.46
N ARG A 217 -1.52 -1.94 1.91
CA ARG A 217 -1.72 -2.56 3.23
C ARG A 217 -0.99 -3.89 3.39
N ARG A 218 -0.81 -4.65 2.30
CA ARG A 218 -0.05 -5.90 2.30
C ARG A 218 1.45 -5.62 2.46
N LEU A 219 1.96 -4.62 1.73
CA LEU A 219 3.35 -4.21 1.79
C LEU A 219 3.70 -3.64 3.17
N GLU A 220 2.87 -2.78 3.74
CA GLU A 220 3.06 -2.24 5.11
C GLU A 220 3.20 -3.37 6.14
N ARG A 221 2.28 -4.34 6.14
CA ARG A 221 2.38 -5.51 7.03
C ARG A 221 3.61 -6.37 6.78
N ASN A 222 4.10 -6.40 5.54
CA ASN A 222 5.32 -7.13 5.22
C ASN A 222 6.55 -6.38 5.71
N GLU A 223 6.58 -5.06 5.57
CA GLU A 223 7.62 -4.19 6.11
C GLU A 223 7.69 -4.30 7.64
N GLU A 224 6.55 -4.27 8.33
CA GLU A 224 6.48 -4.53 9.78
C GLU A 224 7.12 -5.88 10.17
N ARG A 225 6.89 -6.93 9.36
CA ARG A 225 7.50 -8.26 9.58
C ARG A 225 8.98 -8.28 9.30
N LEU A 226 9.44 -7.57 8.27
CA LEU A 226 10.87 -7.44 7.95
C LEU A 226 11.59 -6.67 9.06
N CYS A 227 11.05 -5.53 9.48
CA CYS A 227 11.54 -4.76 10.63
C CYS A 227 11.55 -5.62 11.91
N ALA A 228 10.50 -6.40 12.16
CA ALA A 228 10.49 -7.34 13.28
C ALA A 228 11.54 -8.45 13.14
N GLY A 229 11.81 -8.92 11.91
CA GLY A 229 12.86 -9.89 11.61
C GLY A 229 14.27 -9.35 11.86
N GLU A 230 14.56 -8.13 11.42
CA GLU A 230 15.81 -7.42 11.71
C GLU A 230 15.97 -7.18 13.22
N ASN A 231 14.89 -6.78 13.88
CA ASN A 231 14.86 -6.59 15.33
C ASN A 231 15.13 -7.92 16.09
N LEU A 232 14.64 -9.05 15.55
CA LEU A 232 14.92 -10.38 16.09
C LEU A 232 16.40 -10.76 15.90
N GLU A 233 17.00 -10.44 14.76
CA GLU A 233 18.43 -10.66 14.55
C GLU A 233 19.27 -9.81 15.52
N TYR A 234 18.89 -8.54 15.70
CA TYR A 234 19.53 -7.69 16.70
C TYR A 234 19.39 -8.28 18.11
N LEU A 235 18.18 -8.72 18.49
CA LEU A 235 17.91 -9.38 19.75
C LEU A 235 18.78 -10.63 19.94
N LYS A 236 18.91 -11.49 18.93
CA LYS A 236 19.82 -12.65 18.93
C LYS A 236 21.24 -12.22 19.31
N ASN A 237 21.77 -11.18 18.67
CA ASN A 237 23.12 -10.70 18.93
C ASN A 237 23.26 -10.14 20.36
N VAL A 238 22.26 -9.39 20.85
CA VAL A 238 22.22 -8.86 22.22
C VAL A 238 22.15 -9.99 23.25
N LEU A 239 21.30 -11.01 23.04
CA LEU A 239 21.18 -12.16 23.92
C LEU A 239 22.46 -13.00 23.94
N MET A 240 23.08 -13.23 22.79
CA MET A 240 24.37 -13.93 22.70
C MET A 240 25.45 -13.20 23.50
N ARG A 241 25.55 -11.87 23.36
CA ARG A 241 26.44 -11.05 24.21
C ARG A 241 26.07 -11.19 25.68
N PHE A 242 24.79 -11.08 26.02
CA PHE A 242 24.32 -11.18 27.40
C PHE A 242 24.71 -12.52 28.04
N PHE A 243 24.63 -13.64 27.34
CA PHE A 243 25.03 -14.94 27.90
C PHE A 243 26.54 -15.13 28.02
N VAL A 244 27.32 -14.61 27.06
CA VAL A 244 28.79 -14.78 27.03
C VAL A 244 29.50 -13.83 28.00
N LEU A 245 28.97 -12.63 28.24
CA LEU A 245 29.56 -11.67 29.16
C LEU A 245 29.46 -12.15 30.61
N ALA A 246 30.55 -11.96 31.37
CA ALA A 246 30.57 -12.19 32.80
C ALA A 246 29.57 -11.25 33.53
N PRO A 247 29.02 -11.67 34.68
CA PRO A 247 28.21 -10.77 35.50
C PRO A 247 29.01 -9.53 35.89
N GLY A 248 28.42 -8.35 35.73
CA GLY A 248 29.09 -7.06 35.90
C GLY A 248 28.43 -5.91 35.15
N SER A 249 29.11 -4.77 35.08
CA SER A 249 28.61 -3.52 34.47
C SER A 249 28.14 -3.70 33.03
N ASP A 250 28.89 -4.47 32.25
CA ASP A 250 28.67 -4.61 30.81
C ASP A 250 27.43 -5.46 30.53
N ARG A 251 27.16 -6.45 31.39
CA ARG A 251 25.94 -7.25 31.35
C ARG A 251 24.72 -6.44 31.79
N CYS A 252 24.88 -5.59 32.81
CA CYS A 252 23.85 -4.65 33.25
C CYS A 252 23.51 -3.59 32.19
N ALA A 253 24.49 -3.16 31.39
CA ALA A 253 24.30 -2.20 30.31
C ALA A 253 23.41 -2.73 29.16
N LEU A 254 23.30 -4.06 29.02
CA LEU A 254 22.42 -4.70 28.03
C LEU A 254 20.95 -4.80 28.49
N ILE A 255 20.67 -4.63 29.78
CA ILE A 255 19.31 -4.74 30.35
C ILE A 255 18.33 -3.72 29.75
N PRO A 256 18.68 -2.42 29.60
CA PRO A 256 17.77 -1.45 28.97
C PRO A 256 17.49 -1.77 27.50
N VAL A 257 18.45 -2.35 26.79
CA VAL A 257 18.29 -2.77 25.39
C VAL A 257 17.33 -3.95 25.32
N LEU A 258 17.56 -4.99 26.13
CA LEU A 258 16.65 -6.13 26.22
C LEU A 258 15.24 -5.72 26.63
N HIS A 259 15.10 -4.75 27.54
CA HIS A 259 13.80 -4.20 27.92
C HIS A 259 13.07 -3.56 26.74
N LYS A 260 13.76 -2.79 25.88
CA LYS A 260 13.16 -2.20 24.68
C LYS A 260 12.79 -3.26 23.63
N LEU A 261 13.60 -4.30 23.47
CA LEU A 261 13.38 -5.33 22.45
C LEU A 261 12.29 -6.34 22.83
N LEU A 262 12.25 -6.73 24.11
CA LEU A 262 11.36 -7.76 24.64
C LEU A 262 10.16 -7.19 25.42
N HIS A 263 10.06 -5.86 25.55
CA HIS A 263 9.01 -5.19 26.32
C HIS A 263 8.85 -5.77 27.74
N LEU A 264 9.98 -5.98 28.42
CA LEU A 264 10.01 -6.63 29.74
C LEU A 264 9.20 -5.85 30.77
N SER A 265 8.47 -6.55 31.63
CA SER A 265 7.84 -5.95 32.81
C SER A 265 8.89 -5.43 33.82
N SER A 266 8.48 -4.55 34.73
CA SER A 266 9.37 -4.03 35.79
C SER A 266 9.93 -5.14 36.69
N GLU A 267 9.15 -6.19 36.94
CA GLU A 267 9.56 -7.36 37.70
C GLU A 267 10.63 -8.17 36.96
N GLU A 268 10.40 -8.50 35.69
CA GLU A 268 11.38 -9.23 34.85
C GLU A 268 12.67 -8.46 34.66
N ARG A 269 12.60 -7.14 34.49
CA ARG A 269 13.79 -6.29 34.41
C ARG A 269 14.62 -6.35 35.70
N THR A 270 13.96 -6.38 36.86
CA THR A 270 14.63 -6.49 38.16
C THR A 270 15.34 -7.84 38.30
N ARG A 271 14.66 -8.94 37.92
CA ARG A 271 15.24 -10.30 37.89
C ARG A 271 16.46 -10.39 36.96
N LEU A 272 16.41 -9.80 35.77
CA LEU A 272 17.58 -9.80 34.90
C LEU A 272 18.72 -8.94 35.45
N THR A 273 18.42 -7.88 36.21
CA THR A 273 19.44 -7.02 36.82
C THR A 273 20.18 -7.73 37.96
N THR A 274 19.50 -8.53 38.77
CA THR A 274 20.14 -9.35 39.82
C THR A 274 21.06 -10.40 39.22
N VAL A 275 20.60 -11.10 38.17
CA VAL A 275 21.41 -12.07 37.40
C VAL A 275 22.59 -11.39 36.70
N ALA A 276 22.39 -10.19 36.17
CA ALA A 276 23.43 -9.43 35.50
C ALA A 276 24.50 -8.91 36.45
N SER A 277 24.13 -8.57 37.69
CA SER A 277 25.05 -8.08 38.73
C SER A 277 25.77 -9.21 39.47
N GLY A 278 25.38 -10.48 39.24
CA GLY A 278 26.00 -11.64 39.86
C GLY A 278 25.70 -11.80 41.35
N THR A 279 24.69 -11.10 41.88
CA THR A 279 24.30 -11.15 43.30
C THR A 279 23.40 -12.35 43.64
N ASP A 280 23.24 -13.27 42.68
CA ASP A 280 22.44 -14.49 42.85
C ASP A 280 23.28 -15.56 43.58
N GLU A 281 23.27 -15.52 44.91
CA GLU A 281 23.87 -16.57 45.78
C GLU A 281 22.99 -17.84 45.90
N GLY A 282 22.16 -18.12 44.89
CA GLY A 282 21.34 -19.32 44.80
C GLY A 282 21.76 -20.17 43.61
N GLY A 283 22.61 -21.16 43.83
CA GLY A 283 23.02 -22.12 42.80
C GLY A 283 21.82 -22.80 42.12
N LEU A 284 21.51 -22.38 40.89
CA LEU A 284 20.60 -23.08 39.96
C LEU A 284 21.17 -23.11 38.54
N ALA A 285 22.50 -23.16 38.41
CA ALA A 285 23.15 -23.64 37.19
C ALA A 285 22.94 -25.17 37.09
N GLY A 286 21.77 -25.65 36.65
CA GLY A 286 21.58 -27.10 36.44
C GLY A 286 20.18 -27.63 36.11
N GLY A 287 19.12 -26.86 36.30
CA GLY A 287 17.78 -27.18 35.79
C GLY A 287 17.17 -25.85 35.39
N THR A 288 16.57 -25.67 34.22
CA THR A 288 15.16 -26.02 34.00
C THR A 288 14.81 -25.51 32.58
N TRP A 289 15.58 -25.89 31.57
CA TRP A 289 15.22 -25.67 30.16
C TRP A 289 14.96 -27.01 29.46
N VAL A 290 15.71 -28.04 29.84
CA VAL A 290 15.51 -29.42 29.36
C VAL A 290 14.10 -29.94 29.71
N SER A 291 13.57 -29.62 30.89
CA SER A 291 12.23 -30.06 31.30
C SER A 291 11.10 -29.50 30.44
N TYR A 292 11.28 -28.30 29.85
CA TYR A 292 10.29 -27.73 28.92
C TYR A 292 10.45 -28.28 27.49
N LEU A 293 11.66 -28.67 27.09
CA LEU A 293 11.89 -29.34 25.80
C LEU A 293 11.24 -30.72 25.74
N SER A 294 11.30 -31.49 26.83
CA SER A 294 10.66 -32.82 26.90
C SER A 294 9.13 -32.77 26.77
N SER A 295 8.51 -31.67 27.20
CA SER A 295 7.07 -31.43 27.04
C SER A 295 6.67 -31.19 25.57
N TRP A 296 7.57 -30.62 24.77
CA TRP A 296 7.33 -30.34 23.35
C TRP A 296 7.67 -31.51 22.43
N THR A 297 8.59 -32.38 22.82
CA THR A 297 9.00 -33.53 21.99
C THR A 297 8.09 -34.75 22.13
N GLY A 298 7.16 -34.76 23.07
CA GLY A 298 6.16 -35.83 23.22
C GLY A 298 6.74 -37.22 23.47
N LEU A 299 8.04 -37.34 23.78
CA LEU A 299 8.64 -38.58 24.23
C LEU A 299 8.39 -38.70 25.73
N HIS A 300 7.40 -39.53 26.06
CA HIS A 300 7.18 -40.03 27.41
C HIS A 300 7.27 -41.56 27.44
#